data_AF-A0A2M7MY80-F1
#
_entry.id   AF-A0A2M7MY80-F1
#
_cell.length_a   1.000
_cell.length_b   1.000
_cell.length_c   1.000
_cell.angle_alpha   90.00
_cell.angle_beta   90.00
_cell.angle_gamma   90.00
#
_symmetry.space_group_name_H-M   'P 1'
#
loop_
_entity.id
_entity.type
_entity.pdbx_description
1 polymer ?
#
loop_
_entity_poly.entity_id
_entity_poly.type
_entity_poly.pdbx_seq_one_letter_code
_entity_poly.pdbx_strand_id
1 'polypeptide(L)'
;MLEPVKLANFFIVFFSAASVILFGASYALLFAWSRVKARPRLMPLAYAAYAGLFISVLTLAFAANLFHNGFWTFIVLLMLIGYLAAPHAIWHLCVGTHADEHEEGEGSPIKVYQQR
;
A
#
# COMPACT_ATOMS: atom_id res chain seq x y z
N MET A 1 -0.61 -14.56 -37.54
CA MET A 1 0.56 -15.38 -37.17
C MET A 1 0.90 -15.03 -35.73
N LEU A 2 0.50 -15.87 -34.78
CA LEU A 2 0.92 -15.73 -33.39
C LEU A 2 2.34 -16.29 -33.33
N GLU A 3 3.35 -15.41 -33.33
CA GLU A 3 4.67 -15.86 -32.90
C GLU A 3 4.49 -16.47 -31.50
N PRO A 4 5.09 -17.64 -31.21
CA PRO A 4 5.05 -18.17 -29.86
C PRO A 4 5.64 -17.08 -28.99
N VAL A 5 4.79 -16.47 -28.14
CA VAL A 5 5.25 -15.56 -27.09
C VAL A 5 6.40 -16.28 -26.43
N LYS A 6 7.64 -15.77 -26.62
CA LYS A 6 8.85 -16.45 -26.15
C LYS A 6 8.56 -16.82 -24.71
N LEU A 7 8.46 -18.12 -24.40
CA LEU A 7 7.91 -18.62 -23.15
C LEU A 7 8.56 -17.93 -21.94
N ALA A 8 9.84 -17.57 -22.09
CA ALA A 8 10.61 -16.71 -21.20
C ALA A 8 9.90 -15.40 -20.79
N ASN A 9 9.37 -14.63 -21.74
CA ASN A 9 8.66 -13.37 -21.45
C ASN A 9 7.38 -13.61 -20.64
N PHE A 10 6.64 -14.68 -20.93
CA PHE A 10 5.46 -15.03 -20.15
C PHE A 10 5.82 -15.34 -18.69
N PHE A 11 6.84 -16.17 -18.45
CA PHE A 11 7.29 -16.47 -17.09
C PHE A 11 7.82 -15.24 -16.37
N ILE A 12 8.58 -14.37 -17.03
CA ILE A 12 9.11 -13.15 -16.42
C ILE A 12 7.96 -12.23 -15.99
N VAL A 13 6.98 -12.00 -16.87
CA VAL A 13 5.80 -11.18 -16.54
C VAL A 13 5.02 -11.82 -15.39
N PHE A 14 4.77 -13.14 -15.43
CA PHE A 14 4.02 -13.84 -14.39
C PHE A 14 4.72 -13.80 -13.02
N PHE A 15 5.99 -14.19 -12.95
CA PHE A 15 6.76 -14.17 -11.69
C PHE A 15 6.95 -12.77 -11.16
N SER A 16 7.16 -11.80 -12.04
CA SER A 16 7.29 -10.41 -11.66
C SER A 16 5.98 -9.85 -11.10
N ALA A 17 4.85 -10.11 -11.76
CA ALA A 17 3.53 -9.73 -11.25
C ALA A 17 3.20 -10.39 -9.90
N ALA A 18 3.48 -11.69 -9.74
CA ALA A 18 3.32 -12.39 -8.47
C ALA A 18 4.20 -11.76 -7.37
N SER A 19 5.45 -11.41 -7.71
CA SER A 19 6.38 -10.75 -6.79
C SER A 19 5.88 -9.36 -6.39
N VAL A 20 5.31 -8.57 -7.31
CA VAL A 20 4.70 -7.26 -7.02
C VAL A 20 3.61 -7.41 -5.95
N ILE A 21 2.71 -8.40 -6.10
CA ILE A 21 1.64 -8.64 -5.13
C ILE A 21 2.22 -9.07 -3.78
N LEU A 22 3.18 -9.99 -3.78
CA LEU A 22 3.77 -10.53 -2.55
C LEU A 22 4.54 -9.44 -1.76
N PHE A 23 5.37 -8.64 -2.44
CA PHE A 23 6.07 -7.52 -1.82
C PHE A 23 5.12 -6.38 -1.41
N GLY A 24 4.06 -6.12 -2.18
CA GLY A 24 3.08 -5.09 -1.86
C GLY A 24 2.26 -5.43 -0.63
N ALA A 25 1.78 -6.67 -0.55
CA ALA A 25 1.10 -7.18 0.63
C ALA A 25 2.04 -7.20 1.85
N SER A 26 3.27 -7.67 1.68
CA SER A 26 4.28 -7.70 2.75
C SER A 26 4.60 -6.31 3.28
N TYR A 27 4.74 -5.32 2.39
CA TYR A 27 4.93 -3.91 2.75
C TYR A 27 3.77 -3.38 3.59
N ALA A 28 2.53 -3.58 3.14
CA ALA A 28 1.35 -3.14 3.87
C ALA A 28 1.24 -3.82 5.26
N LEU A 29 1.55 -5.11 5.33
CA LEU A 29 1.50 -5.90 6.56
C LEU A 29 2.59 -5.48 7.56
N LEU A 30 3.83 -5.28 7.09
CA LEU A 30 4.94 -4.75 7.88
C LEU A 30 4.67 -3.32 8.37
N PHE A 31 4.08 -2.48 7.51
CA PHE A 31 3.70 -1.12 7.87
C PHE A 31 2.65 -1.12 8.99
N ALA A 32 1.55 -1.85 8.81
CA ALA A 32 0.50 -1.99 9.83
C ALA A 32 1.08 -2.54 11.15
N TRP A 33 1.89 -3.59 11.08
CA TRP A 33 2.53 -4.20 12.24
C TRP A 33 3.47 -3.22 12.98
N SER A 34 4.24 -2.42 12.24
CA SER A 34 5.15 -1.43 12.82
C SER A 34 4.40 -0.37 13.63
N ARG A 35 3.21 0.02 13.15
CA ARG A 35 2.38 1.05 13.77
C ARG A 35 1.60 0.51 14.96
N VAL A 36 1.05 -0.71 14.89
CA VAL A 36 0.36 -1.38 16.01
C VAL A 36 1.28 -1.61 17.20
N LYS A 37 2.55 -1.99 16.97
CA LYS A 37 3.50 -2.29 18.05
C LYS A 37 4.35 -1.10 18.52
N ALA A 38 4.11 0.11 17.98
CA ALA A 38 4.85 1.35 18.27
C ALA A 38 6.40 1.18 18.25
N ARG A 39 6.92 0.33 17.36
CA ARG A 39 8.35 -0.01 17.26
C ARG A 39 8.93 0.58 15.96
N PRO A 40 9.54 1.78 16.00
CA PRO A 40 10.05 2.47 14.80
C PRO A 40 11.18 1.72 14.08
N ARG A 41 11.79 0.71 14.72
CA ARG A 41 12.83 -0.13 14.11
C ARG A 41 12.30 -1.06 12.99
N LEU A 42 10.99 -1.25 12.88
CA LEU A 42 10.38 -2.05 11.81
C LEU A 42 10.07 -1.21 10.54
N MET A 43 10.07 0.12 10.64
CA MET A 43 9.91 1.01 9.47
C MET A 43 10.98 0.82 8.38
N PRO A 44 12.30 0.73 8.66
CA PRO A 44 13.28 0.49 7.61
C PRO A 44 13.08 -0.85 6.89
N LEU A 45 12.54 -1.86 7.58
CA LEU A 45 12.23 -3.16 6.98
C LEU A 45 11.02 -3.08 6.03
N ALA A 46 10.01 -2.27 6.37
CA ALA A 46 8.90 -1.98 5.46
C ALA A 46 9.40 -1.25 4.20
N TYR A 47 10.26 -0.24 4.35
CA TYR A 47 10.87 0.44 3.20
C TYR A 47 11.74 -0.50 2.34
N ALA A 48 12.44 -1.47 2.94
CA ALA A 48 13.16 -2.48 2.20
C ALA A 48 12.22 -3.38 1.36
N ALA A 49 11.06 -3.77 1.91
CA ALA A 49 10.04 -4.50 1.16
C ALA A 49 9.46 -3.66 0.00
N TYR A 50 9.27 -2.35 0.22
CA TYR A 50 8.84 -1.43 -0.84
C TYR A 50 9.90 -1.29 -1.94
N ALA A 51 11.19 -1.26 -1.61
CA ALA A 51 12.27 -1.29 -2.60
C ALA A 51 12.23 -2.58 -3.45
N GLY A 52 11.91 -3.72 -2.83
CA GLY A 52 11.67 -4.99 -3.54
C GLY A 52 10.47 -4.93 -4.49
N LEU A 53 9.37 -4.30 -4.06
CA LEU A 53 8.21 -4.03 -4.93
C LEU A 53 8.62 -3.15 -6.10
N PHE A 54 9.36 -2.07 -5.86
CA PHE A 54 9.80 -1.15 -6.91
C PHE A 54 10.62 -1.87 -7.99
N ILE A 55 11.60 -2.68 -7.59
CA ILE A 55 12.42 -3.48 -8.51
C ILE A 55 11.55 -4.47 -9.29
N SER A 56 10.59 -5.13 -8.62
CA SER A 56 9.67 -6.07 -9.25
C SER A 56 8.81 -5.38 -10.30
N VAL A 57 8.23 -4.22 -10.00
CA VAL A 57 7.41 -3.44 -10.92
C VAL A 57 8.21 -2.97 -12.14
N LEU A 58 9.44 -2.50 -11.95
CA LEU A 58 10.31 -2.12 -13.06
C LEU A 58 10.62 -3.31 -13.97
N THR A 59 10.89 -4.47 -13.37
CA THR A 59 11.15 -5.71 -14.11
C THR A 59 9.92 -6.12 -14.94
N LEU A 60 8.71 -5.99 -14.38
CA LEU A 60 7.45 -6.24 -15.08
C LEU A 60 7.26 -5.29 -16.25
N ALA A 61 7.44 -3.98 -15.99
CA ALA A 61 7.23 -2.94 -16.99
C ALA A 61 8.23 -3.05 -18.16
N PHE A 62 9.47 -3.45 -17.87
CA PHE A 62 10.47 -3.72 -18.89
C PHE A 62 10.14 -4.99 -19.70
N ALA A 63 9.82 -6.09 -19.01
CA ALA A 63 9.48 -7.36 -19.65
C ALA A 63 8.21 -7.29 -20.51
N ALA A 64 7.23 -6.49 -20.08
CA ALA A 64 5.99 -6.27 -20.80
C ALA A 64 6.08 -5.16 -21.86
N ASN A 65 7.26 -4.56 -22.08
CA ASN A 65 7.47 -3.43 -23.00
C ASN A 65 6.55 -2.22 -22.73
N LEU A 66 6.08 -2.08 -21.48
CA LEU A 66 5.09 -1.05 -21.11
C LEU A 66 5.66 0.37 -21.22
N PHE A 67 6.98 0.53 -21.18
CA PHE A 67 7.66 1.82 -21.32
C PHE A 67 7.59 2.41 -22.74
N HIS A 68 7.21 1.63 -23.75
CA HIS A 68 7.08 2.14 -25.12
C HIS A 68 5.90 3.11 -25.29
N ASN A 69 4.96 3.10 -24.35
CA ASN A 69 3.76 3.92 -24.38
C ASN A 69 3.65 4.73 -23.08
N GLY A 70 3.68 6.06 -23.21
CA GLY A 70 3.67 6.98 -22.06
C GLY A 70 2.46 6.81 -21.15
N PHE A 71 1.32 6.36 -21.68
CA PHE A 71 0.12 6.08 -20.89
C PHE A 71 0.35 4.96 -19.87
N TRP A 72 0.98 3.87 -20.29
CA TRP A 72 1.25 2.73 -19.41
C TRP A 72 2.36 3.03 -18.40
N THR A 73 3.35 3.84 -18.80
CA THR A 73 4.37 4.36 -17.87
C THR A 73 3.72 5.20 -16.77
N PHE A 74 2.76 6.05 -17.12
CA PHE A 74 1.99 6.83 -16.16
C PHE A 74 1.22 5.95 -15.17
N ILE A 75 0.55 4.89 -15.67
CA ILE A 75 -0.15 3.93 -14.80
C ILE A 75 0.82 3.26 -13.82
N VAL A 76 2.00 2.83 -14.28
CA VAL A 76 3.01 2.21 -13.42
C VAL A 76 3.50 3.18 -12.34
N LEU A 77 3.74 4.44 -12.70
CA LEU A 77 4.10 5.50 -11.75
C LEU A 77 3.00 5.75 -10.73
N LEU A 78 1.75 5.86 -11.18
CA LEU A 78 0.58 6.05 -10.33
C LEU A 78 0.41 4.88 -9.37
N MET A 79 0.64 3.65 -9.83
CA MET A 79 0.59 2.44 -9.01
C MET A 79 1.65 2.48 -7.90
N LEU A 80 2.90 2.86 -8.21
CA LEU A 80 3.98 2.98 -7.22
C LEU A 80 3.64 4.04 -6.16
N ILE A 81 3.26 5.25 -6.60
CA ILE A 81 2.89 6.34 -5.71
C ILE A 81 1.68 5.94 -4.84
N GLY A 82 0.68 5.31 -5.45
CA GLY A 82 -0.51 4.81 -4.76
C GLY A 82 -0.18 3.77 -3.71
N TYR A 83 0.71 2.82 -4.00
CA TYR A 83 1.14 1.82 -3.03
C TYR A 83 1.86 2.43 -1.83
N LEU A 84 2.63 3.50 -2.02
CA LEU A 84 3.28 4.22 -0.92
C LEU A 84 2.27 5.03 -0.09
N ALA A 85 1.30 5.68 -0.74
CA ALA A 85 0.33 6.52 -0.06
C ALA A 85 -0.79 5.73 0.64
N ALA A 86 -1.18 4.55 0.11
CA ALA A 86 -2.33 3.80 0.60
C ALA A 86 -2.23 3.38 2.08
N PRO A 87 -1.13 2.80 2.59
CA PRO A 87 -1.03 2.43 4.00
C PRO A 87 -1.08 3.65 4.93
N HIS A 88 -0.50 4.76 4.48
CA HIS A 88 -0.53 6.03 5.23
C HIS A 88 -1.95 6.60 5.30
N ALA A 89 -2.68 6.61 4.18
CA ALA A 89 -4.05 7.11 4.12
C ALA A 89 -5.01 6.25 4.97
N ILE A 90 -4.91 4.93 4.85
CA ILE A 90 -5.72 3.99 5.66
C ILE A 90 -5.45 4.22 7.15
N TRP A 91 -4.17 4.34 7.54
CA TRP A 91 -3.83 4.62 8.94
C TRP A 91 -4.40 5.96 9.43
N HIS A 92 -4.31 7.02 8.62
CA HIS A 92 -4.85 8.33 8.98
C HIS A 92 -6.37 8.29 9.18
N LEU A 93 -7.09 7.56 8.32
CA LEU A 93 -8.52 7.34 8.46
C LEU A 93 -8.86 6.53 9.72
N CYS A 94 -8.14 5.44 9.99
CA CYS A 94 -8.36 4.61 11.17
C CYS A 94 -8.11 5.36 12.49
N VAL A 95 -7.13 6.26 12.54
CA VAL A 95 -6.88 7.09 13.74
C VAL A 95 -7.90 8.22 13.85
N GLY A 96 -8.28 8.85 12.75
CA GLY A 96 -9.28 9.92 12.74
C GLY A 96 -10.62 9.47 13.32
N THR A 97 -11.10 8.28 12.94
CA THR A 97 -12.39 7.77 13.46
C THR A 97 -12.34 7.38 14.94
N HIS A 98 -11.18 6.98 15.47
CA HIS A 98 -11.03 6.69 16.91
C HIS A 98 -10.92 7.96 17.77
N ALA A 99 -10.56 9.10 17.18
CA ALA A 99 -10.56 10.39 17.88
C ALA A 99 -11.98 10.94 18.01
N ASP A 100 -12.82 10.81 16.96
CA ASP A 100 -14.22 11.25 16.99
C ASP A 100 -15.07 10.46 18.00
N GLU A 101 -14.83 9.16 18.19
CA GLU A 101 -15.58 8.36 19.19
C GLU A 101 -15.34 8.83 20.64
N HIS A 102 -14.21 9.45 20.94
CA HIS A 102 -13.94 10.01 22.27
C HIS A 102 -14.60 11.38 22.49
N GLU A 103 -14.89 12.14 21.44
CA GLU A 103 -15.56 13.45 21.57
C GLU A 103 -17.09 13.31 21.68
N GLU A 104 -17.71 12.30 21.07
CA GLU A 104 -19.15 12.08 21.19
C GLU A 104 -19.58 11.36 22.49
N GLY A 105 -18.66 10.67 23.17
CA GLY A 105 -18.94 9.92 24.41
C GLY A 105 -18.76 10.68 25.73
N GLU A 106 -18.08 11.83 25.72
CA GLU A 106 -17.68 12.57 26.94
C GLU A 106 -18.27 13.98 27.04
N GLY A 107 -19.39 14.25 26.34
CA GLY A 107 -19.91 15.60 26.12
C GLY A 107 -21.34 15.90 26.56
N SER A 108 -22.10 14.95 27.13
CA SER A 108 -23.44 15.25 27.65
C SER A 108 -23.48 15.07 29.18
N PRO A 109 -23.13 16.10 29.96
CA PRO A 109 -23.48 16.11 31.38
C PRO A 109 -24.99 16.11 31.45
N ILE A 110 -25.59 15.01 31.92
CA ILE A 110 -27.00 14.95 32.28
C ILE A 110 -27.22 16.02 33.36
N LYS A 111 -27.64 17.22 32.96
CA LYS A 111 -28.10 18.27 33.87
C LYS A 111 -29.43 17.81 34.44
N VAL A 112 -29.34 17.02 35.51
CA VAL A 112 -30.47 16.76 36.41
C VAL A 112 -30.82 18.09 37.08
N TYR A 113 -31.82 18.78 36.53
CA TYR A 113 -32.45 19.90 37.21
C TYR A 113 -33.15 19.35 38.46
N GLN A 114 -32.51 19.49 39.62
CA GLN A 114 -33.21 19.40 40.89
C GLN A 114 -34.14 20.60 41.00
N GLN A 115 -35.42 20.39 40.72
CA GLN A 115 -36.48 21.30 41.14
C GLN A 115 -36.71 21.07 42.64
N ARG A 116 -36.52 22.14 43.40
CA ARG A 116 -36.89 22.27 44.81
C ARG A 116 -38.10 23.18 44.90
#